data_AF-A0A6I0FJ34-F1
#
_entry.id   AF-A0A6I0FJ34-F1
#
_cell.length_a   1.000
_cell.length_b   1.000
_cell.length_c   1.000
_cell.angle_alpha   90.00
_cell.angle_beta   90.00
_cell.angle_gamma   90.00
#
_symmetry.space_group_name_H-M   'P 1'
#
loop_
_entity.id
_entity.type
_entity.pdbx_description
1 polymer ?
#
loop_
_entity_poly.entity_id
_entity_poly.type
_entity_poly.pdbx_seq_one_letter_code
_entity_poly.pdbx_strand_id
1 'polypeptide(L)' 'MSIDDLKNKAEEAAGSAKENIGEATGNDSLANEGRADQVKSNIKQGVEDLKDKASDAVNKIIGEGK' A
#
# COMPACT_ATOMS: atom_id res chain seq x y z
N MET A 1 -0.52 14.59 8.64
CA MET A 1 -0.16 13.92 7.38
C MET A 1 1.31 13.57 7.50
N SER A 2 1.62 12.29 7.68
CA SER A 2 2.99 11.82 7.90
C SER A 2 3.74 11.72 6.56
N ILE A 3 5.07 11.65 6.60
CA ILE A 3 5.88 11.48 5.37
C ILE A 3 5.52 10.14 4.69
N ASP A 4 5.27 9.08 5.46
CA ASP A 4 4.79 7.79 4.96
C ASP A 4 3.42 7.88 4.27
N ASP A 5 2.45 8.59 4.86
CA ASP A 5 1.13 8.80 4.24
C ASP A 5 1.26 9.51 2.89
N LEU A 6 2.12 10.52 2.83
CA LEU A 6 2.36 11.29 1.61
C LEU A 6 3.00 10.43 0.53
N LYS A 7 3.96 9.58 0.92
CA LYS A 7 4.65 8.66 0.02
C LYS A 7 3.71 7.59 -0.53
N ASN A 8 2.86 7.00 0.33
CA ASN A 8 1.83 6.05 -0.11
C ASN A 8 0.84 6.69 -1.09
N LYS A 9 0.35 7.90 -0.79
CA LYS A 9 -0.52 8.65 -1.71
C LYS A 9 0.15 8.98 -3.04
N ALA A 10 1.44 9.32 -3.01
CA ALA A 10 2.19 9.58 -4.23
C ALA A 10 2.38 8.32 -5.08
N GLU A 11 2.65 7.18 -4.45
CA GLU A 11 2.74 5.88 -5.12
C GLU A 11 1.38 5.46 -5.72
N GLU A 12 0.25 5.65 -5.02
CA GLU A 12 -1.09 5.43 -5.57
C GLU A 12 -1.41 6.34 -6.76
N ALA A 13 -1.07 7.62 -6.66
CA ALA A 13 -1.28 8.57 -7.75
C ALA A 13 -0.43 8.22 -8.98
N ALA A 14 0.83 7.80 -8.76
CA ALA A 14 1.72 7.35 -9.82
C ALA A 14 1.19 6.06 -10.48
N GLY A 15 0.74 5.07 -9.71
CA GLY A 15 0.14 3.84 -10.23
C GLY A 15 -1.11 4.13 -11.07
N SER A 16 -2.00 4.98 -10.58
CA SER A 16 -3.21 5.39 -11.30
C SER A 16 -2.89 6.16 -12.58
N ALA A 17 -1.83 6.98 -12.57
CA ALA A 17 -1.36 7.68 -13.75
C ALA A 17 -0.80 6.71 -14.80
N LYS A 18 0.03 5.73 -14.39
CA LYS A 18 0.54 4.67 -15.27
C LYS A 18 -0.61 3.86 -15.89
N GLU A 19 -1.63 3.52 -15.09
CA GLU A 19 -2.82 2.82 -15.57
C GLU A 19 -3.52 3.62 -16.68
N ASN A 20 -3.92 4.85 -16.38
CA ASN A 20 -4.66 5.69 -17.32
C ASN A 20 -3.85 6.02 -18.58
N ILE A 21 -2.56 6.33 -18.43
CA ILE A 21 -1.69 6.61 -19.59
C ILE A 21 -1.52 5.34 -20.43
N GLY A 22 -1.38 4.18 -19.80
CA GLY A 22 -1.27 2.90 -20.48
C GLY A 22 -2.52 2.59 -21.28
N GLU A 23 -3.71 2.71 -20.67
CA GLU A 23 -4.99 2.50 -21.34
C GLU A 23 -5.21 3.51 -22.47
N ALA A 24 -4.90 4.78 -22.25
CA ALA A 24 -5.07 5.84 -23.25
C ALA A 24 -4.12 5.70 -24.45
N THR A 25 -2.92 5.15 -24.24
CA THR A 25 -1.91 4.96 -25.30
C THR A 25 -1.91 3.56 -25.89
N GLY A 26 -2.76 2.65 -25.41
CA GLY A 26 -2.78 1.24 -25.82
C GLY A 26 -1.55 0.45 -25.37
N ASN A 27 -0.88 0.90 -24.30
CA ASN A 27 0.28 0.23 -23.71
C ASN A 27 -0.16 -0.61 -22.51
N ASP A 28 -0.52 -1.87 -22.78
CA ASP A 28 -0.95 -2.84 -21.77
C ASP A 28 0.10 -3.08 -20.67
N SER A 29 1.39 -2.95 -20.99
CA SER A 29 2.45 -3.11 -19.99
C SER A 29 2.40 -2.00 -18.96
N LEU A 30 2.25 -0.74 -19.39
CA LEU A 30 2.14 0.41 -18.50
C LEU A 30 0.85 0.35 -17.68
N ALA A 31 -0.25 -0.08 -18.31
CA ALA A 31 -1.53 -0.24 -17.64
C ALA A 31 -1.47 -1.29 -16.52
N ASN A 32 -0.88 -2.46 -16.82
CA ASN A 32 -0.70 -3.54 -15.86
C ASN A 32 0.28 -3.19 -14.75
N GLU A 33 1.32 -2.41 -15.03
CA GLU A 33 2.26 -1.94 -14.01
C GLU A 33 1.56 -1.03 -12.99
N GLY A 34 0.71 -0.12 -13.45
CA GLY A 34 -0.12 0.73 -12.59
C GLY A 34 -1.06 -0.07 -11.68
N ARG A 35 -1.77 -1.05 -12.24
CA ARG A 35 -2.64 -1.97 -11.47
C ARG A 35 -1.86 -2.82 -10.47
N ALA A 36 -0.69 -3.33 -10.87
CA ALA A 36 0.15 -4.14 -10.00
C ALA A 36 0.68 -3.33 -8.81
N ASP A 37 1.08 -2.07 -9.03
CA ASP A 37 1.54 -1.16 -7.98
C ASP A 37 0.41 -0.88 -6.96
N GLN A 38 -0.82 -0.64 -7.43
CA GLN A 38 -1.99 -0.46 -6.56
C GLN A 38 -2.31 -1.71 -5.73
N VAL A 39 -2.33 -2.90 -6.36
CA VAL A 39 -2.59 -4.17 -5.66
C VAL A 39 -1.52 -4.44 -4.60
N LYS A 40 -0.24 -4.23 -4.93
CA LYS A 40 0.86 -4.35 -3.97
C LYS A 40 0.69 -3.41 -2.78
N SER A 41 0.33 -2.15 -3.03
CA SER A 41 0.13 -1.16 -1.97
C SER A 41 -1.01 -1.58 -1.04
N ASN A 42 -2.15 -2.00 -1.58
CA ASN A 42 -3.29 -2.49 -0.80
C ASN A 42 -2.96 -3.72 0.05
N ILE A 43 -2.22 -4.69 -0.52
CA ILE A 43 -1.77 -5.87 0.22
C ILE A 43 -0.81 -5.46 1.33
N LYS A 44 0.13 -4.57 1.05
CA LYS A 44 1.14 -4.14 2.02
C LYS A 44 0.50 -3.40 3.19
N GLN A 45 -0.40 -2.46 2.90
CA GLN A 45 -1.18 -1.76 3.93
C GLN A 45 -2.00 -2.75 4.74
N GLY A 46 -2.74 -3.66 4.10
CA GLY A 46 -3.56 -4.65 4.80
C GLY A 46 -2.74 -5.58 5.70
N VAL A 47 -1.54 -6.00 5.28
CA VAL A 47 -0.63 -6.83 6.07
C VAL A 47 0.01 -6.05 7.20
N GLU A 48 0.45 -4.81 6.98
CA GLU A 48 0.98 -3.92 8.03
C GLU A 48 -0.08 -3.65 9.09
N ASP A 49 -1.32 -3.33 8.69
CA ASP A 49 -2.44 -3.11 9.60
C ASP A 49 -2.74 -4.34 10.47
N LEU A 50 -2.71 -5.54 9.86
CA LEU A 50 -2.96 -6.80 10.55
C LEU A 50 -1.81 -7.15 11.50
N LYS A 51 -0.56 -6.91 11.09
CA LYS A 51 0.64 -7.14 11.88
C LYS A 51 0.73 -6.17 13.06
N ASP A 52 0.39 -4.91 12.87
CA ASP A 52 0.36 -3.90 13.93
C ASP A 52 -0.71 -4.25 14.96
N LYS A 53 -1.95 -4.56 14.52
CA LYS A 53 -3.02 -5.01 15.44
C LYS A 53 -2.67 -6.27 16.21
N ALA A 54 -2.04 -7.25 15.55
CA ALA A 54 -1.57 -8.46 16.21
C ALA A 54 -0.43 -8.18 17.19
N SER A 55 0.53 -7.34 16.80
CA SER A 55 1.66 -6.95 17.67
C SER A 55 1.18 -6.14 18.87
N ASP A 56 0.18 -5.27 18.72
CA ASP A 56 -0.45 -4.54 19.82
C ASP A 56 -1.15 -5.48 20.80
N ALA A 57 -1.93 -6.44 20.30
CA ALA A 57 -2.61 -7.42 21.13
C ALA A 57 -1.62 -8.32 21.90
N VAL A 58 -0.56 -8.77 21.22
CA VAL A 58 0.51 -9.56 21.81
C VAL A 58 1.31 -8.74 22.81
N ASN A 59 1.67 -7.49 22.51
CA ASN A 59 2.35 -6.59 23.45
C ASN A 59 1.50 -6.32 24.69
N LYS A 60 0.17 -6.22 24.55
CA LYS A 60 -0.72 -6.04 25.70
C LYS A 60 -0.78 -7.28 26.60
N ILE A 61 -0.78 -8.48 26.00
CA ILE A 61 -0.83 -9.76 26.74
C ILE A 61 0.53 -10.10 27.37
N ILE A 62 1.64 -9.78 26.70
CA ILE A 62 3.00 -10.12 27.16
C ILE A 62 3.63 -8.98 27.99
N GLY A 63 3.15 -7.75 27.85
CA GLY A 63 3.74 -6.54 28.42
C GLY A 63 3.29 -6.16 29.84
N GLU A 64 2.15 -6.66 30.34
CA GLU A 64 1.72 -6.42 31.74
C GLU A 64 2.42 -7.35 32.75
N GLY A 65 3.75 -7.46 32.65
CA GLY A 65 4.59 -8.27 33.52
C GLY A 65 5.84 -7.57 34.07
N LYS A 66 5.91 -6.23 33.99
CA LYS A 66 6.92 -5.40 34.67
C LYS A 66 6.28 -4.26 35.43
#